data_AF-L8LN24-F1
#
_entry.id   AF-L8LN24-F1
#
_cell.length_a   1.000
_cell.length_b   1.000
_cell.length_c   1.000
_cell.angle_alpha   90.00
_cell.angle_beta   90.00
_cell.angle_gamma   90.00
#
_symmetry.space_group_name_H-M   'P 1'
#
loop_
_entity.id
_entity.type
_entity.pdbx_description
1 polymer ?
#
loop_
_entity_poly.entity_id
_entity_poly.type
_entity_poly.pdbx_seq_one_letter_code
_entity_poly.pdbx_strand_id
1 'polypeptide(L)'
;MNALATDQSKRLANLIWHNPKLKNNVTAGLFVGESERDPKVAMGENHLITDKNLLRQNPPDILLTNYKMLDYLLLRPRDQQIWSNNAARTLRYLGVDEIHTFDGAQGTDLACLIRRLKARLNIPERYLVCVGTSATLGGTEGREDMLTYAKSLFNEPFDESAIISEDRLSSAEFLADAFIKKIGFKTPSF
;
A
#
# COMPACT_ATOMS: atom_id res chain seq x y z
N MET A 1 11.75 -7.00 0.27
CA MET A 1 10.46 -6.31 0.51
C MET A 1 10.06 -6.25 2.01
N ASN A 2 10.94 -6.53 2.98
CA ASN A 2 10.61 -6.34 4.41
C ASN A 2 10.99 -4.94 4.92
N ALA A 3 12.08 -4.36 4.40
CA ALA A 3 12.54 -3.02 4.81
C ALA A 3 11.50 -1.92 4.51
N LEU A 4 10.82 -1.97 3.35
CA LEU A 4 9.75 -1.03 3.00
C LEU A 4 8.58 -1.16 3.98
N ALA A 5 8.13 -2.37 4.29
CA ALA A 5 7.04 -2.60 5.23
C ALA A 5 7.38 -2.06 6.64
N THR A 6 8.65 -2.15 7.06
CA THR A 6 9.12 -1.58 8.33
C THR A 6 9.17 -0.05 8.32
N ASP A 7 9.50 0.58 7.20
CA ASP A 7 9.45 2.05 7.09
C ASP A 7 8.01 2.56 7.12
N GLN A 8 7.14 1.95 6.30
CA GLN A 8 5.72 2.29 6.26
C GLN A 8 5.03 2.04 7.60
N SER A 9 5.43 0.99 8.34
CA SER A 9 4.88 0.72 9.68
C SER A 9 5.23 1.83 10.68
N LYS A 10 6.47 2.32 10.68
CA LYS A 10 6.89 3.44 11.53
C LYS A 10 6.12 4.71 11.19
N ARG A 11 5.98 5.04 9.90
CA ARG A 11 5.24 6.22 9.44
C ARG A 11 3.77 6.15 9.83
N LEU A 12 3.13 5.00 9.66
CA LEU A 12 1.74 4.80 10.05
C LEU A 12 1.56 4.89 11.57
N ALA A 13 2.46 4.27 12.34
CA ALA A 13 2.46 4.35 13.80
C ALA A 13 2.54 5.80 14.27
N ASN A 14 3.49 6.56 13.73
CA ASN A 14 3.69 7.96 14.07
C ASN A 14 2.46 8.83 13.75
N LEU A 15 1.86 8.63 12.57
CA LEU A 15 0.66 9.34 12.13
C LEU A 15 -0.53 9.06 13.07
N ILE A 16 -0.75 7.80 13.45
CA ILE A 16 -1.84 7.44 14.37
C ILE A 16 -1.56 7.98 15.77
N TRP A 17 -0.31 7.88 16.25
CA TRP A 17 0.07 8.28 17.61
C TRP A 17 -0.05 9.78 17.87
N HIS A 18 0.25 10.61 16.87
CA HIS A 18 0.22 12.07 16.97
C HIS A 18 -1.11 12.69 16.55
N ASN A 19 -2.07 11.89 16.09
CA ASN A 19 -3.40 12.38 15.72
C ASN A 19 -4.42 12.04 16.82
N PRO A 20 -4.92 13.02 17.61
CA PRO A 20 -5.88 12.76 18.69
C PRO A 20 -7.20 12.12 18.24
N LYS A 21 -7.58 12.23 16.97
CA LYS A 21 -8.79 11.59 16.43
C LYS A 21 -8.56 10.10 16.11
N LEU A 22 -7.32 9.69 15.87
CA LEU A 22 -6.95 8.31 15.53
C LEU A 22 -6.39 7.55 16.73
N LYS A 23 -5.61 8.24 17.57
CA LYS A 23 -5.02 7.66 18.77
C LYS A 23 -6.12 7.08 19.66
N ASN A 24 -6.02 5.78 19.95
CA ASN A 24 -7.00 4.97 20.70
C ASN A 24 -8.31 4.62 19.98
N ASN A 25 -8.53 5.12 18.76
CA ASN A 25 -9.72 4.80 17.95
C ASN A 25 -9.41 3.88 16.77
N VAL A 26 -8.15 3.86 16.31
CA VAL A 26 -7.70 3.04 15.19
C VAL A 26 -6.52 2.19 15.62
N THR A 27 -6.60 0.91 15.31
CA THR A 27 -5.54 -0.08 15.53
C THR A 27 -4.89 -0.46 14.21
N ALA A 28 -3.57 -0.63 14.22
CA ALA A 28 -2.80 -1.02 13.06
C ALA A 28 -1.78 -2.09 13.42
N GLY A 29 -1.66 -3.09 12.56
CA GLY A 29 -0.78 -4.24 12.74
C GLY A 29 0.12 -4.50 11.54
N LEU A 30 1.30 -5.04 11.80
CA LEU A 30 2.26 -5.46 10.79
C LEU A 30 2.37 -6.99 10.80
N PHE A 31 2.01 -7.62 9.68
CA PHE A 31 2.03 -9.07 9.50
C PHE A 31 2.97 -9.47 8.36
N VAL A 32 4.28 -9.37 8.61
CA VAL A 32 5.32 -9.75 7.63
C VAL A 32 6.32 -10.75 8.20
N GLY A 33 6.97 -11.53 7.34
CA GLY A 33 8.12 -12.39 7.69
C GLY A 33 7.86 -13.43 8.78
N GLU A 34 8.90 -13.74 9.55
CA GLU A 34 8.82 -14.58 10.76
C GLU A 34 8.40 -13.78 11.99
N SER A 35 8.10 -14.45 13.11
CA SER A 35 7.78 -13.75 14.35
C SER A 35 9.02 -13.02 14.87
N GLU A 36 8.82 -11.78 15.34
CA GLU A 36 9.89 -11.00 15.96
C GLU A 36 10.32 -11.64 17.30
N ARG A 37 11.57 -11.40 17.71
CA ARG A 37 12.07 -11.87 19.02
C ARG A 37 11.33 -11.23 20.20
N ASP A 38 10.89 -9.98 20.02
CA ASP A 38 10.17 -9.19 21.02
C ASP A 38 8.90 -8.58 20.37
N PRO A 39 7.84 -9.40 20.20
CA PRO A 39 6.62 -8.97 19.52
C PRO A 39 5.87 -7.92 20.34
N LYS A 40 5.32 -6.92 19.65
CA LYS A 40 4.57 -5.82 20.25
C LYS A 40 3.09 -6.14 20.27
N VAL A 41 2.51 -6.17 21.46
CA VAL A 41 1.08 -6.43 21.70
C VAL A 41 0.20 -5.17 21.63
N ALA A 42 0.82 -3.99 21.57
CA ALA A 42 0.13 -2.71 21.43
C ALA A 42 0.89 -1.82 20.45
N MET A 43 0.21 -0.81 19.91
CA MET A 43 0.86 0.25 19.13
C MET A 43 1.66 1.18 20.04
N GLY A 44 2.77 1.69 19.53
CA GLY A 44 3.54 2.77 20.13
C GLY A 44 3.78 3.89 19.12
N GLU A 45 4.56 4.89 19.51
CA GLU A 45 4.87 6.03 18.65
C GLU A 45 5.54 5.63 17.33
N ASN A 46 6.42 4.64 17.38
CA ASN A 46 7.26 4.22 16.25
C ASN A 46 7.11 2.74 15.90
N HIS A 47 6.05 2.07 16.38
CA HIS A 47 5.80 0.67 16.06
C HIS A 47 4.31 0.34 16.05
N LEU A 48 3.96 -0.63 15.22
CA LEU A 48 2.64 -1.23 15.17
C LEU A 48 2.56 -2.45 16.08
N ILE A 49 1.38 -3.07 16.12
CA ILE A 49 1.21 -4.40 16.73
C ILE A 49 1.93 -5.42 15.81
N THR A 50 2.88 -6.18 16.36
CA THR A 50 3.64 -7.21 15.63
C THR A 50 3.42 -8.61 16.19
N ASP A 51 2.71 -8.75 17.31
CA ASP A 51 2.33 -10.06 17.85
C ASP A 51 1.31 -10.76 16.93
N LYS A 52 1.77 -11.78 16.22
CA LYS A 52 0.95 -12.53 15.25
C LYS A 52 -0.17 -13.33 15.88
N ASN A 53 -0.04 -13.75 17.14
CA ASN A 53 -1.12 -14.47 17.82
C ASN A 53 -2.23 -13.49 18.17
N LEU A 54 -1.87 -12.32 18.69
CA LEU A 54 -2.81 -11.25 18.96
C LEU A 54 -3.51 -10.79 17.67
N LEU A 55 -2.77 -10.53 16.59
CA LEU A 55 -3.36 -10.11 15.31
C LEU A 55 -4.34 -11.12 14.72
N ARG A 56 -4.14 -12.43 14.93
CA ARG A 56 -5.09 -13.47 14.49
C ARG A 56 -6.36 -13.50 15.34
N GLN A 57 -6.22 -13.31 16.65
CA GLN A 57 -7.34 -13.36 17.60
C GLN A 57 -8.16 -12.07 17.58
N ASN A 58 -7.47 -10.94 17.42
CA ASN A 58 -8.01 -9.58 17.39
C ASN A 58 -7.42 -8.85 16.18
N PRO A 59 -7.99 -9.06 14.97
CA PRO A 59 -7.54 -8.39 13.76
C PRO A 59 -7.60 -6.86 13.91
N PRO A 60 -6.57 -6.11 13.49
CA PRO A 60 -6.55 -4.65 13.58
C PRO A 60 -7.43 -4.00 12.50
N ASP A 61 -7.75 -2.73 12.66
CA ASP A 61 -8.48 -1.94 11.64
C ASP A 61 -7.65 -1.79 10.35
N ILE A 62 -6.33 -1.65 10.49
CA ILE A 62 -5.38 -1.57 9.37
C ILE A 62 -4.35 -2.69 9.48
N LEU A 63 -4.28 -3.55 8.46
CA LEU A 63 -3.29 -4.63 8.38
C LEU A 63 -2.29 -4.36 7.26
N LEU A 64 -1.03 -4.13 7.65
CA LEU A 64 0.09 -4.05 6.71
C LEU A 64 0.69 -5.45 6.53
N THR A 65 0.69 -5.93 5.30
CA THR A 65 1.21 -7.24 4.93
C THR A 65 1.80 -7.20 3.54
N ASN A 66 2.54 -8.24 3.15
CA ASN A 66 2.93 -8.45 1.75
C ASN A 66 2.07 -9.54 1.11
N TYR A 67 2.14 -9.67 -0.22
CA TYR A 67 1.31 -10.62 -0.97
C TYR A 67 1.52 -12.09 -0.54
N LYS A 68 2.76 -12.49 -0.20
CA LYS A 68 3.06 -13.85 0.29
C LYS A 68 2.38 -14.14 1.62
N MET A 69 2.44 -13.19 2.54
CA MET A 69 1.81 -13.33 3.84
C MET A 69 0.28 -13.26 3.73
N LEU A 70 -0.27 -12.46 2.82
CA LEU A 70 -1.70 -12.47 2.52
C LEU A 70 -2.16 -13.84 2.00
N ASP A 71 -1.41 -14.46 1.10
CA ASP A 71 -1.69 -15.84 0.63
C ASP A 71 -1.69 -16.84 1.79
N TYR A 72 -0.72 -16.73 2.71
CA TYR A 72 -0.69 -17.55 3.93
C TYR A 72 -1.89 -17.30 4.84
N LEU A 73 -2.30 -16.05 5.04
CA LEU A 73 -3.48 -15.71 5.84
C LEU A 73 -4.75 -16.35 5.27
N LEU A 74 -4.85 -16.51 3.95
CA LEU A 74 -6.00 -17.14 3.31
C LEU A 74 -5.97 -18.68 3.37
N LEU A 75 -4.79 -19.28 3.27
CA LEU A 75 -4.65 -20.74 3.07
C LEU A 75 -4.32 -21.52 4.35
N ARG A 76 -3.48 -20.98 5.24
CA ARG A 76 -2.98 -21.76 6.39
C ARG A 76 -4.04 -21.86 7.48
N PRO A 77 -4.39 -23.08 7.95
CA PRO A 77 -5.43 -23.26 8.97
C PRO A 77 -5.24 -22.39 10.22
N ARG A 78 -4.00 -22.29 10.71
CA ARG A 78 -3.66 -21.45 11.88
C ARG A 78 -3.92 -19.96 11.67
N ASP A 79 -3.81 -19.48 10.42
CA ASP A 79 -3.88 -18.06 10.08
C ASP A 79 -5.31 -17.66 9.69
N GLN A 80 -6.18 -18.62 9.34
CA GLN A 80 -7.57 -18.38 8.97
C GLN A 80 -8.41 -17.70 10.07
N GLN A 81 -8.01 -17.82 11.33
CA GLN A 81 -8.70 -17.21 12.46
C GLN A 81 -8.81 -15.68 12.32
N ILE A 82 -7.87 -15.03 11.63
CA ILE A 82 -7.94 -13.58 11.39
C ILE A 82 -9.22 -13.16 10.66
N TRP A 83 -9.87 -14.08 9.95
CA TRP A 83 -11.08 -13.80 9.17
C TRP A 83 -12.37 -14.26 9.86
N SER A 84 -12.32 -14.83 11.07
CA SER A 84 -13.47 -15.49 11.71
C SER A 84 -14.64 -14.56 11.96
N ASN A 85 -14.37 -13.29 12.25
CA ASN A 85 -15.37 -12.28 12.61
C ASN A 85 -15.69 -11.32 11.44
N ASN A 86 -15.19 -11.59 10.23
CA ASN A 86 -15.48 -10.72 9.09
C ASN A 86 -16.89 -10.97 8.54
N ALA A 87 -17.67 -9.89 8.48
CA ALA A 87 -18.83 -9.78 7.61
C ALA A 87 -18.41 -9.40 6.17
N ALA A 88 -19.31 -9.62 5.21
CA ALA A 88 -19.14 -9.27 3.79
C ALA A 88 -18.66 -7.83 3.53
N ARG A 89 -18.96 -6.91 4.45
CA ARG A 89 -18.67 -5.47 4.31
C ARG A 89 -17.52 -4.98 5.20
N THR A 90 -16.79 -5.89 5.85
CA THR A 90 -15.74 -5.52 6.82
C THR A 90 -14.53 -4.89 6.14
N LEU A 91 -14.01 -5.53 5.09
CA LEU A 91 -12.91 -4.97 4.31
C LEU A 91 -13.45 -3.91 3.33
N ARG A 92 -13.12 -2.65 3.58
CA ARG A 92 -13.57 -1.51 2.76
C ARG A 92 -12.51 -1.00 1.79
N TYR A 93 -11.24 -1.10 2.19
CA TYR A 93 -10.11 -0.55 1.43
C TYR A 93 -9.05 -1.62 1.21
N LEU A 94 -8.49 -1.64 0.00
CA LEU A 94 -7.31 -2.44 -0.35
C LEU A 94 -6.28 -1.53 -1.01
N GLY A 95 -5.19 -1.24 -0.30
CA GLY A 95 -4.03 -0.55 -0.84
C GLY A 95 -3.00 -1.53 -1.36
N VAL A 96 -2.52 -1.34 -2.59
CA VAL A 96 -1.41 -2.08 -3.17
C VAL A 96 -0.35 -1.09 -3.61
N ASP A 97 0.81 -1.17 -2.96
CA ASP A 97 1.94 -0.32 -3.28
C ASP A 97 2.72 -0.90 -4.46
N GLU A 98 3.22 -0.03 -5.33
CA GLU A 98 4.09 -0.35 -6.46
C GLU A 98 3.51 -1.43 -7.39
N ILE A 99 2.27 -1.23 -7.86
CA ILE A 99 1.58 -2.20 -8.72
C ILE A 99 2.38 -2.51 -10.00
N HIS A 100 3.24 -1.59 -10.42
CA HIS A 100 4.14 -1.75 -11.57
C HIS A 100 5.18 -2.87 -11.40
N THR A 101 5.48 -3.27 -10.16
CA THR A 101 6.42 -4.36 -9.87
C THR A 101 5.82 -5.74 -10.14
N PHE A 102 4.50 -5.82 -10.34
CA PHE A 102 3.77 -7.06 -10.61
C PHE A 102 3.42 -7.14 -12.10
N ASP A 103 4.42 -7.40 -12.95
CA ASP A 103 4.23 -7.63 -14.39
C ASP A 103 4.11 -9.13 -14.72
N GLY A 104 3.60 -9.41 -15.93
CA GLY A 104 3.45 -10.76 -16.47
C GLY A 104 2.79 -11.76 -15.51
N ALA A 105 3.54 -12.80 -15.14
CA ALA A 105 3.05 -13.88 -14.29
C ALA A 105 2.76 -13.40 -12.85
N GLN A 106 3.58 -12.50 -12.29
CA GLN A 106 3.40 -12.03 -10.92
C GLN A 106 2.14 -11.16 -10.78
N GLY A 107 1.84 -10.35 -11.80
CA GLY A 107 0.58 -9.59 -11.87
C GLY A 107 -0.64 -10.50 -11.89
N THR A 108 -0.56 -11.62 -12.63
CA THR A 108 -1.62 -12.62 -12.68
C THR A 108 -1.83 -13.29 -11.32
N ASP A 109 -0.74 -13.67 -10.64
CA ASP A 109 -0.80 -14.27 -9.30
C ASP A 109 -1.42 -13.33 -8.27
N LEU A 110 -1.04 -12.04 -8.30
CA LEU A 110 -1.62 -11.03 -7.42
C LEU A 110 -3.11 -10.82 -7.70
N ALA A 111 -3.50 -10.75 -8.97
CA ALA A 111 -4.90 -10.61 -9.36
C ALA A 111 -5.72 -11.83 -8.89
N CYS A 112 -5.19 -13.05 -9.01
CA CYS A 112 -5.80 -14.27 -8.48
C CYS A 112 -5.89 -14.26 -6.95
N LEU A 113 -4.86 -13.75 -6.26
CA LEU A 113 -4.88 -13.58 -4.81
C LEU A 113 -5.97 -12.61 -4.35
N ILE A 114 -6.13 -11.46 -5.04
CA ILE A 114 -7.18 -10.48 -4.74
C ILE A 114 -8.57 -11.10 -4.95
N ARG A 115 -8.78 -11.86 -6.03
CA ARG A 115 -10.04 -12.58 -6.26
C ARG A 115 -10.34 -13.60 -5.16
N ARG A 116 -9.33 -14.36 -4.71
CA ARG A 116 -9.46 -15.29 -3.57
C ARG A 116 -9.80 -14.56 -2.27
N LEU A 117 -9.19 -13.41 -2.01
CA LEU A 117 -9.51 -12.58 -0.84
C LEU A 117 -10.98 -12.14 -0.88
N LYS A 118 -11.45 -11.59 -2.01
CA LYS A 118 -12.85 -11.17 -2.18
C LYS A 118 -13.83 -12.32 -1.97
N ALA A 119 -13.56 -13.47 -2.59
CA ALA A 119 -14.38 -14.67 -2.43
C ALA A 119 -14.38 -15.18 -0.99
N ARG A 120 -13.22 -15.25 -0.33
CA ARG A 120 -13.09 -15.71 1.06
C ARG A 120 -13.89 -14.85 2.05
N LEU A 121 -13.96 -13.56 1.78
CA LEU A 121 -14.65 -12.57 2.61
C LEU A 121 -16.09 -12.27 2.13
N ASN A 122 -16.58 -12.94 1.08
CA ASN A 122 -17.89 -12.68 0.46
C ASN A 122 -18.11 -11.18 0.17
N ILE A 123 -17.09 -10.50 -0.35
CA ILE A 123 -17.16 -9.06 -0.62
C ILE A 123 -18.16 -8.82 -1.75
N PRO A 124 -19.16 -7.93 -1.57
CA PRO A 124 -20.09 -7.57 -2.63
C PRO A 124 -19.35 -6.97 -3.84
N GLU A 125 -19.89 -7.19 -5.03
CA GLU A 125 -19.37 -6.52 -6.23
C GLU A 125 -19.42 -5.00 -6.06
N ARG A 126 -18.38 -4.30 -6.57
CA ARG A 126 -18.32 -2.82 -6.57
C ARG A 126 -18.34 -2.18 -5.18
N TYR A 127 -17.96 -2.94 -4.15
CA TYR A 127 -17.90 -2.45 -2.77
C TYR A 127 -16.48 -2.09 -2.32
N LEU A 128 -15.48 -2.85 -2.76
CA LEU A 128 -14.10 -2.67 -2.30
C LEU A 128 -13.47 -1.45 -2.96
N VAL A 129 -12.98 -0.50 -2.17
CA VAL A 129 -12.20 0.64 -2.67
C VAL A 129 -10.75 0.22 -2.81
N CYS A 130 -10.29 0.10 -4.04
CA CYS A 130 -8.93 -0.32 -4.37
C CYS A 130 -8.07 0.90 -4.69
N VAL A 131 -6.88 0.97 -4.09
CA VAL A 131 -5.89 2.03 -4.32
C VAL A 131 -4.59 1.38 -4.75
N GLY A 132 -4.07 1.74 -5.92
CA GLY A 132 -2.79 1.28 -6.43
C GLY A 132 -1.83 2.45 -6.65
N THR A 133 -0.57 2.33 -6.25
CA THR A 133 0.47 3.30 -6.57
C THR A 133 1.37 2.75 -7.68
N SER A 134 1.84 3.61 -8.59
CA SER A 134 2.72 3.23 -9.69
C SER A 134 3.61 4.39 -10.09
N ALA A 135 4.90 4.13 -10.26
CA ALA A 135 5.87 5.13 -10.73
C ALA A 135 6.00 5.19 -12.27
N THR A 136 5.68 4.09 -12.98
CA THR A 136 6.10 3.92 -14.38
C THR A 136 4.97 3.66 -15.37
N LEU A 137 3.78 3.24 -14.93
CA LEU A 137 2.64 3.04 -15.85
C LEU A 137 2.00 4.35 -16.35
N GLY A 138 2.42 5.51 -15.83
CA GLY A 138 1.71 6.80 -15.94
C GLY A 138 2.16 7.76 -17.03
N GLY A 139 2.88 7.32 -18.06
CA GLY A 139 3.16 8.17 -19.23
C GLY A 139 1.87 8.67 -19.89
N THR A 140 1.90 9.82 -20.59
CA THR A 140 0.72 10.42 -21.24
C THR A 140 0.01 9.49 -22.22
N GLU A 141 0.73 8.53 -22.81
CA GLU A 141 0.19 7.51 -23.72
C GLU A 141 -0.27 6.22 -23.00
N GLY A 142 -0.05 6.09 -21.68
CA GLY A 142 -0.29 4.87 -20.90
C GLY A 142 -1.49 4.89 -19.95
N ARG A 143 -2.32 5.95 -19.97
CA ARG A 143 -3.47 6.08 -19.05
C ARG A 143 -4.52 4.99 -19.26
N GLU A 144 -4.85 4.68 -20.51
CA GLU A 144 -5.83 3.63 -20.83
C GLU A 144 -5.32 2.24 -20.45
N ASP A 145 -4.04 1.97 -20.68
CA ASP A 145 -3.39 0.73 -20.26
C ASP A 145 -3.35 0.60 -18.74
N MET A 146 -3.06 1.68 -18.01
CA MET A 146 -3.11 1.71 -16.55
C MET A 146 -4.51 1.39 -16.04
N LEU A 147 -5.56 1.99 -16.62
CA LEU A 147 -6.94 1.71 -16.27
C LEU A 147 -7.31 0.25 -16.53
N THR A 148 -6.92 -0.28 -17.69
CA THR A 148 -7.17 -1.66 -18.09
C THR A 148 -6.46 -2.63 -17.14
N TYR A 149 -5.20 -2.35 -16.83
CA TYR A 149 -4.42 -3.11 -15.86
C TYR A 149 -5.06 -3.08 -14.46
N ALA A 150 -5.43 -1.90 -13.95
CA ALA A 150 -6.07 -1.75 -12.64
C ALA A 150 -7.41 -2.49 -12.56
N LYS A 151 -8.26 -2.38 -13.59
CA LYS A 151 -9.51 -3.14 -13.71
C LYS A 151 -9.26 -4.65 -13.66
N SER A 152 -8.26 -5.13 -14.40
CA SER A 152 -7.90 -6.54 -14.44
C SER A 152 -7.32 -7.05 -13.12
N LEU A 153 -6.45 -6.25 -12.48
CA LEU A 153 -5.78 -6.58 -11.23
C LEU A 153 -6.77 -6.65 -10.07
N PHE A 154 -7.55 -5.59 -9.88
CA PHE A 154 -8.44 -5.45 -8.74
C PHE A 154 -9.81 -6.06 -8.96
N ASN A 155 -10.23 -6.30 -10.20
CA ASN A 155 -11.58 -6.73 -10.54
C ASN A 155 -12.64 -5.77 -9.95
N GLU A 156 -12.42 -4.46 -10.14
CA GLU A 156 -13.29 -3.34 -9.76
C GLU A 156 -13.34 -2.31 -10.89
N PRO A 157 -14.39 -1.47 -10.98
CA PRO A 157 -14.46 -0.41 -11.97
C PRO A 157 -13.48 0.72 -11.65
N PHE A 158 -12.79 1.21 -12.68
CA PHE A 158 -11.98 2.43 -12.65
C PHE A 158 -12.32 3.28 -13.87
N ASP A 159 -12.50 4.58 -13.67
CA ASP A 159 -12.67 5.57 -14.74
C ASP A 159 -11.47 6.52 -14.77
N GLU A 160 -11.45 7.45 -15.72
CA GLU A 160 -10.35 8.41 -15.88
C GLU A 160 -10.10 9.27 -14.64
N SER A 161 -11.13 9.52 -13.83
CA SER A 161 -11.03 10.30 -12.59
C SER A 161 -10.29 9.54 -11.49
N ALA A 162 -10.16 8.22 -11.61
CA ALA A 162 -9.41 7.39 -10.67
C ALA A 162 -7.89 7.52 -10.85
N ILE A 163 -7.40 8.05 -11.98
CA ILE A 163 -5.97 8.31 -12.16
C ILE A 163 -5.62 9.66 -11.57
N ILE A 164 -4.97 9.61 -10.42
CA ILE A 164 -4.37 10.77 -9.75
C ILE A 164 -2.89 10.80 -10.12
N SER A 165 -2.50 11.74 -10.99
CA SER A 165 -1.10 12.00 -11.34
C SER A 165 -0.50 13.10 -10.47
N GLU A 166 0.82 13.14 -10.40
CA GLU A 166 1.54 14.28 -9.81
C GLU A 166 1.53 15.48 -10.76
N ASP A 167 1.61 16.67 -10.17
CA ASP A 167 1.87 17.91 -10.90
C ASP A 167 3.37 18.20 -10.82
N ARG A 168 4.07 18.12 -11.95
CA ARG A 168 5.52 18.37 -12.01
C ARG A 168 5.77 19.76 -12.55
N LEU A 169 6.44 20.58 -11.74
CA LEU A 169 7.04 21.81 -12.24
C LEU A 169 8.15 21.46 -13.23
N SER A 170 8.13 22.09 -14.40
CA SER A 170 9.24 22.04 -15.34
C SER A 170 10.49 22.66 -14.72
N SER A 171 11.67 22.31 -15.24
CA SER A 171 12.92 22.95 -14.80
C SER A 171 12.89 24.48 -14.94
N ALA A 172 12.16 25.00 -15.93
CA ALA A 172 11.98 26.42 -16.13
C ALA A 172 11.10 27.05 -15.03
N GLU A 173 9.97 26.42 -14.68
CA GLU A 173 9.10 26.88 -13.59
C GLU A 173 9.77 26.77 -12.22
N PHE A 174 10.49 25.68 -11.97
CA PHE A 174 11.24 25.48 -10.73
C PHE A 174 12.36 26.53 -10.56
N LEU A 175 13.00 26.93 -11.66
CA LEU A 175 14.09 27.91 -11.64
C LEU A 175 13.63 29.35 -11.87
N ALA A 176 12.33 29.60 -12.08
CA ALA A 176 11.81 30.93 -12.41
C ALA A 176 12.17 31.99 -11.36
N ASP A 177 12.18 31.60 -10.08
CA ASP A 177 12.55 32.46 -8.95
C ASP A 177 14.00 32.25 -8.46
N ALA A 178 14.74 31.33 -9.09
CA ALA A 178 16.12 31.06 -8.71
C ALA A 178 17.06 32.10 -9.35
N PHE A 179 17.70 32.93 -8.53
CA PHE A 179 18.78 33.81 -8.99
C PHE A 179 19.97 32.96 -9.47
N ILE A 180 20.04 32.69 -10.78
CA ILE A 180 21.21 32.07 -11.40
C ILE A 180 22.37 33.06 -11.32
N LYS A 181 23.21 32.93 -10.29
CA LYS A 181 24.46 33.69 -10.19
C LYS A 181 25.44 33.13 -11.22
N LYS A 182 25.57 33.80 -12.36
CA LYS A 182 26.52 33.43 -13.41
C LYS A 182 27.95 33.61 -12.86
N ILE A 183 28.56 32.53 -12.39
CA ILE A 183 29.97 32.54 -11.98
C ILE A 183 30.78 32.54 -13.27
N GLY A 184 31.29 33.71 -13.65
CA GLY A 184 32.16 33.86 -14.82
C GLY A 184 33.50 33.18 -14.56
N PHE A 185 33.68 31.96 -15.07
CA PHE A 185 35.00 31.37 -15.18
C PHE A 185 35.74 32.07 -16.33
N LYS A 186 36.90 32.68 -16.04
CA LYS A 186 37.80 33.15 -17.11
C LYS A 186 38.32 31.92 -17.86
N THR A 187 37.92 31.76 -19.11
CA THR A 187 38.55 30.81 -20.02
C THR A 187 40.01 31.23 -20.25
N PRO A 188 40.98 30.28 -20.27
CA PRO A 188 42.36 30.61 -20.61
C PRO A 188 42.39 31.15 -22.04
N SER A 189 42.94 32.34 -22.22
CA SER A 189 43.31 32.88 -23.53
C SER A 189 44.56 32.14 -24.01
N PHE A 190 44.42 31.39 -25.11
CA PHE A 190 45.54 30.82 -25.86
C PHE A 190 46.20 31.89 -26.74
#